data_AF-A0AAD4N5B7-F1
#
_entry.id   AF-A0AAD4N5B7-F1
#
_cell.length_a   1.000
_cell.length_b   1.000
_cell.length_c   1.000
_cell.angle_alpha   90.00
_cell.angle_beta   90.00
_cell.angle_gamma   90.00
#
_symmetry.space_group_name_H-M   'P 1'
#
loop_
_entity.id
_entity.type
_entity.pdbx_description
1 polymer ?
#
loop_
_entity_poly.entity_id
_entity_poly.type
_entity_poly.pdbx_seq_one_letter_code
_entity_poly.pdbx_strand_id
1 'polypeptide(L)'
;MSLNIEPPTATFPAGGGTATHRLINTSKTRLAFKVKTSNVEHYRVQPVYGFIEVEQEMPVDIHRLPGPPREDKFVVQWAEVPQEETDAQAPFKAGAEAGEVILLAKCE
;
A
#
# COMPACT_ATOMS: atom_id res chain seq x y z
N MET A 1 7.55 14.23 -2.20
CA MET A 1 6.82 12.95 -2.27
C MET A 1 5.40 13.25 -1.85
N SER A 2 4.40 12.89 -2.65
CA SER A 2 2.98 13.19 -2.37
C SER A 2 2.35 12.17 -1.42
N LEU A 3 2.95 10.99 -1.32
CA LEU A 3 2.55 9.92 -0.43
C LEU A 3 3.76 9.41 0.36
N ASN A 4 3.61 9.29 1.67
CA ASN A 4 4.59 8.66 2.57
C ASN A 4 4.02 7.36 3.13
N ILE A 5 4.90 6.43 3.51
CA ILE A 5 4.51 5.17 4.18
C ILE A 5 5.29 4.98 5.47
N GLU A 6 4.58 4.70 6.56
CA GLU A 6 5.16 4.52 7.88
C GLU A 6 4.58 3.30 8.63
N PRO A 7 5.42 2.34 9.08
CA PRO A 7 6.85 2.22 8.83
C PRO A 7 7.16 1.86 7.35
N PRO A 8 8.34 2.22 6.81
CA PRO A 8 8.69 1.93 5.40
C PRO A 8 9.16 0.48 5.17
N THR A 9 9.38 -0.27 6.24
CA THR A 9 9.78 -1.68 6.20
C THR A 9 8.94 -2.49 7.17
N ALA A 10 8.73 -3.75 6.84
CA ALA A 10 8.04 -4.73 7.66
C ALA A 10 8.92 -5.94 7.91
N THR A 11 8.88 -6.49 9.12
CA THR A 11 9.55 -7.76 9.44
C THR A 11 8.50 -8.73 9.95
N PHE A 12 8.45 -9.92 9.37
CA PHE A 12 7.50 -10.97 9.72
C PHE A 12 8.23 -12.26 10.11
N PRO A 13 7.79 -12.97 11.15
CA PRO A 13 8.32 -14.28 11.43
C PRO A 13 7.84 -15.30 10.38
N ALA A 14 8.64 -16.34 10.11
CA ALA A 14 8.27 -17.44 9.21
C ALA A 14 6.93 -18.12 9.57
N GLY A 15 6.56 -18.09 10.86
CA GLY A 15 5.27 -18.59 11.37
C GLY A 15 4.05 -17.76 11.03
N GLY A 16 4.21 -16.62 10.35
CA GLY A 16 3.13 -15.68 10.00
C GLY A 16 2.96 -14.56 11.02
N GLY A 17 2.36 -13.45 10.58
CA GLY A 17 2.19 -12.25 11.41
C GLY A 17 1.42 -11.14 10.69
N THR A 18 1.13 -10.05 11.39
CA THR A 18 0.45 -8.89 10.81
C THR A 18 1.26 -7.63 11.09
N ALA A 19 1.37 -6.74 10.10
CA ALA A 19 1.96 -5.43 10.24
C ALA A 19 1.02 -4.39 9.64
N THR A 20 0.79 -3.30 10.36
CA THR A 20 -0.02 -2.17 9.90
C THR A 20 0.90 -1.04 9.47
N HIS A 21 0.70 -0.55 8.25
CA HIS A 21 1.44 0.55 7.66
C HIS A 21 0.49 1.70 7.35
N ARG A 22 0.92 2.93 7.60
CA ARG A 22 0.12 4.13 7.37
C ARG A 22 0.58 4.80 6.10
N LEU A 23 -0.34 4.96 5.16
CA LEU A 23 -0.15 5.76 3.97
C LEU A 23 -0.56 7.20 4.29
N ILE A 24 0.38 8.13 4.29
CA ILE A 24 0.18 9.52 4.71
C ILE A 24 0.15 10.38 3.45
N ASN A 25 -0.98 11.02 3.18
CA ASN A 25 -1.13 11.97 2.08
C ASN A 25 -0.61 13.35 2.50
N THR A 26 0.50 13.77 1.92
CA THR A 26 1.11 15.09 2.16
C THR A 26 0.82 16.09 1.03
N SER A 27 0.01 15.68 0.06
CA SER A 27 -0.41 16.52 -1.06
C SER A 27 -1.62 17.39 -0.70
N LYS A 28 -1.96 18.33 -1.59
CA LYS A 28 -3.14 19.20 -1.46
C LYS A 28 -4.37 18.64 -2.18
N THR A 29 -4.29 17.41 -2.67
CA THR A 29 -5.33 16.73 -3.46
C THR A 29 -5.67 15.39 -2.81
N ARG A 30 -6.87 14.89 -3.08
CA ARG A 30 -7.25 13.54 -2.65
C ARG A 30 -6.46 12.54 -3.49
N LEU A 31 -5.90 11.52 -2.85
CA LEU A 31 -5.15 10.48 -3.53
C LEU A 31 -5.94 9.18 -3.55
N ALA A 32 -5.99 8.51 -4.70
CA ALA A 32 -6.30 7.09 -4.76
C ALA A 32 -4.99 6.31 -4.63
N PHE A 33 -5.03 5.14 -3.99
CA PHE A 33 -3.87 4.24 -3.92
C PHE A 33 -4.22 2.82 -4.37
N LYS A 34 -3.19 2.11 -4.84
CA LYS A 34 -3.23 0.70 -5.21
C LYS A 34 -2.00 -0.01 -4.64
N VAL A 35 -2.23 -1.06 -3.86
CA VAL A 35 -1.16 -1.89 -3.31
C VAL A 35 -0.96 -3.11 -4.21
N LYS A 36 0.27 -3.32 -4.66
CA LYS A 36 0.74 -4.52 -5.36
C LYS A 36 1.72 -5.24 -4.44
N THR A 37 1.67 -6.57 -4.43
CA THR A 37 2.68 -7.39 -3.75
C THR A 37 3.37 -8.28 -4.76
N SER A 38 4.65 -8.58 -4.51
CA SER A 38 5.42 -9.56 -5.27
C SER A 38 5.07 -11.00 -4.91
N ASN A 39 4.38 -11.24 -3.79
CA ASN A 39 4.03 -12.57 -3.31
C ASN A 39 2.57 -12.59 -2.81
N VAL A 40 1.67 -12.86 -3.76
CA VAL A 40 0.23 -12.98 -3.49
C VAL A 40 -0.15 -14.30 -2.82
N GLU A 41 0.74 -15.30 -2.78
CA GLU A 41 0.43 -16.59 -2.18
C GLU A 41 0.44 -16.50 -0.66
N HIS A 42 1.46 -15.85 -0.11
CA HIS A 42 1.71 -15.82 1.34
C HIS A 42 1.37 -14.48 1.99
N TYR A 43 1.02 -13.45 1.23
CA TYR A 43 0.58 -12.18 1.81
C TYR A 43 -0.86 -11.86 1.46
N ARG A 44 -1.55 -11.27 2.42
CA ARG A 44 -2.87 -10.65 2.28
C ARG A 44 -2.71 -9.19 2.66
N VAL A 45 -3.25 -8.31 1.84
CA VAL A 45 -3.22 -6.86 2.08
C VAL A 45 -4.65 -6.35 2.13
N GLN A 46 -4.95 -5.54 3.12
CA GLN A 46 -6.24 -4.90 3.24
C GLN A 46 -6.10 -3.47 3.78
N PRO A 47 -6.67 -2.46 3.10
CA PRO A 47 -7.28 -2.52 1.77
C PRO A 47 -6.24 -2.57 0.62
N VAL A 48 -6.61 -3.18 -0.52
CA VAL A 48 -5.77 -3.20 -1.75
C VAL A 48 -5.91 -1.89 -2.53
N TYR A 49 -7.09 -1.30 -2.50
CA TYR A 49 -7.41 -0.02 -3.11
C TYR A 49 -8.14 0.85 -2.10
N GLY A 50 -7.93 2.15 -2.17
CA GLY A 50 -8.68 3.09 -1.36
C GLY A 50 -8.35 4.52 -1.72
N PHE A 51 -8.93 5.43 -0.95
CA PHE A 51 -8.66 6.85 -1.04
C PHE A 51 -8.00 7.34 0.25
N ILE A 52 -7.19 8.38 0.12
CA ILE A 52 -6.56 9.07 1.22
C ILE A 52 -6.88 10.54 1.02
N GLU A 53 -7.68 11.09 1.93
CA GLU A 53 -8.04 12.50 1.89
C GLU A 53 -6.81 13.39 2.13
N VAL A 54 -6.93 14.67 1.81
CA VAL A 54 -5.87 15.67 1.98
C VAL A 54 -5.42 15.73 3.44
N GLU A 55 -4.11 15.67 3.68
CA GLU A 55 -3.51 15.70 5.02
C GLU A 55 -4.03 14.60 5.98
N GLN A 56 -4.58 13.51 5.44
CA GLN A 56 -5.02 12.34 6.20
C GLN A 56 -4.08 11.16 6.00
N GLU A 57 -4.20 10.19 6.91
CA GLU A 57 -3.52 8.91 6.83
C GLU A 57 -4.52 7.75 6.64
N MET A 58 -4.10 6.73 5.90
CA MET A 58 -4.87 5.50 5.70
C MET A 58 -4.06 4.29 6.17
N PRO A 59 -4.55 3.51 7.15
CA PRO A 59 -3.90 2.27 7.54
C PRO A 59 -4.10 1.18 6.48
N VAL A 60 -3.03 0.43 6.23
CA VAL A 60 -2.96 -0.74 5.36
C VAL A 60 -2.38 -1.88 6.18
N ASP A 61 -3.20 -2.90 6.38
CA ASP A 61 -2.81 -4.11 7.07
C ASP A 61 -2.22 -5.12 6.09
N ILE A 62 -1.01 -5.56 6.38
CA ILE A 62 -0.30 -6.62 5.68
C ILE A 62 -0.27 -7.84 6.59
N HIS A 63 -0.95 -8.90 6.19
CA HIS A 63 -0.97 -10.17 6.90
C HIS A 63 -0.12 -11.20 6.14
N ARG A 64 0.93 -11.68 6.79
CA ARG A 64 1.80 -12.77 6.33
C ARG A 64 1.25 -14.11 6.82
N LEU A 65 1.00 -15.01 5.87
CA LEU A 65 0.71 -16.41 6.12
C LEU A 65 2.00 -17.20 6.37
N PRO A 66 1.93 -18.34 7.09
CA PRO A 66 3.07 -19.22 7.27
C PRO A 66 3.67 -19.63 5.92
N GLY A 67 4.99 -19.52 5.79
CA GLY A 67 5.68 -19.81 4.53
C GLY A 67 7.20 -19.68 4.65
N PRO A 68 7.94 -20.04 3.59
CA PRO A 68 9.40 -20.00 3.63
C PRO A 68 9.92 -18.56 3.85
N PRO A 69 11.03 -18.39 4.59
CA PRO A 69 11.67 -17.10 4.77
C PRO A 69 12.12 -16.55 3.42
N ARG A 70 11.71 -15.31 3.15
CA ARG A 70 11.92 -14.63 1.88
C ARG A 70 11.83 -13.12 2.07
N GLU A 71 12.62 -12.38 1.30
CA GLU A 71 12.44 -10.94 1.15
C GLU A 71 11.43 -10.69 0.02
N ASP A 72 10.34 -10.02 0.38
CA ASP A 72 9.25 -9.66 -0.51
C ASP A 72 9.09 -8.14 -0.52
N LYS A 73 8.52 -7.59 -1.58
CA LYS A 73 8.25 -6.15 -1.72
C LYS A 73 6.79 -5.87 -2.00
N PHE A 74 6.32 -4.75 -1.46
CA PHE A 74 5.02 -4.16 -1.71
C PHE A 74 5.23 -2.84 -2.45
N VAL A 75 4.51 -2.64 -3.54
CA VAL A 75 4.54 -1.41 -4.34
C VAL A 75 3.19 -0.73 -4.16
N VAL A 76 3.20 0.44 -3.54
CA VAL A 76 2.02 1.28 -3.37
C VAL A 76 2.07 2.38 -4.41
N GLN A 77 1.20 2.29 -5.40
CA GLN A 77 1.03 3.33 -6.42
C GLN A 77 -0.03 4.31 -5.93
N TRP A 78 0.11 5.59 -6.25
CA TRP A 78 -0.91 6.61 -6.01
C TRP A 78 -1.24 7.38 -7.28
N ALA A 79 -2.44 7.96 -7.30
CA ALA A 79 -2.91 8.86 -8.33
C ALA A 79 -3.70 10.00 -7.68
N GLU A 80 -3.58 11.21 -8.21
CA GLU A 80 -4.42 12.33 -7.79
C GLU A 80 -5.82 12.16 -8.38
N VAL A 81 -6.84 12.28 -7.54
CA VAL A 81 -8.25 12.10 -7.94
C VAL A 81 -9.11 13.25 -7.44
N PRO A 82 -10.17 13.63 -8.18
CA PRO A 82 -11.14 14.60 -7.68
C PRO A 82 -11.95 13.99 -6.52
N GLN A 83 -12.54 14.85 -5.69
CA GLN A 83 -13.37 14.42 -4.57
C GLN A 83 -14.65 13.69 -5.03
N GLU A 84 -15.12 13.98 -6.24
CA GLU A 84 -16.25 13.31 -6.88
C GLU A 84 -15.95 11.89 -7.33
N GLU A 85 -14.67 11.47 -7.35
CA GLU A 85 -14.29 10.11 -7.72
C GLU A 85 -14.79 9.11 -6.68
N THR A 86 -15.45 8.07 -7.17
CA THR A 86 -16.03 7.00 -6.34
C THR A 86 -15.34 5.67 -6.55
N ASP A 87 -14.66 5.47 -7.69
CA ASP A 87 -13.87 4.26 -7.97
C ASP A 87 -12.37 4.53 -7.79
N ALA A 88 -11.81 4.07 -6.68
CA ALA A 88 -10.38 4.15 -6.41
C ALA A 88 -9.53 3.38 -7.43
N GLN A 89 -10.13 2.47 -8.20
CA GLN A 89 -9.45 1.69 -9.22
C GLN A 89 -9.40 2.40 -10.58
N ALA A 90 -10.31 3.33 -10.86
CA ALA A 90 -10.41 4.04 -12.14
C ALA A 90 -9.08 4.64 -12.61
N PRO A 91 -8.34 5.42 -11.79
CA PRO A 91 -7.07 6.00 -12.24
C PRO A 91 -6.02 4.94 -12.60
N PHE A 92 -5.97 3.82 -11.88
CA PHE A 92 -5.01 2.74 -12.14
C PHE A 92 -5.40 1.85 -13.32
N LYS A 93 -6.68 1.82 -13.71
CA LYS A 93 -7.13 1.18 -14.95
C LYS A 93 -6.77 2.05 -16.16
N ALA A 94 -6.80 3.37 -15.98
CA ALA A 94 -6.43 4.35 -17.00
C ALA A 94 -4.91 4.59 -17.13
N GLY A 95 -4.09 4.05 -16.22
CA GLY A 95 -2.64 4.28 -16.19
C GLY A 95 -2.26 5.70 -15.74
N ALA A 96 -3.13 6.36 -14.96
CA ALA A 96 -2.96 7.70 -14.44
C ALA A 96 -2.26 7.73 -13.07
N GLU A 97 -1.43 6.73 -12.77
CA GLU A 97 -0.59 6.75 -11.56
C GLU A 97 0.42 7.90 -11.60
N ALA A 98 0.40 8.72 -10.56
CA ALA A 98 1.30 9.85 -10.38
C ALA A 98 2.67 9.42 -9.83
N GLY A 99 2.74 8.28 -9.15
CA GLY A 99 3.99 7.71 -8.66
C GLY A 99 3.80 6.44 -7.84
N GLU A 100 4.91 5.91 -7.34
CA GLU A 100 4.95 4.70 -6.51
C GLU A 100 5.98 4.75 -5.38
N VAL A 101 5.68 4.02 -4.30
CA VAL A 101 6.50 3.89 -3.09
C VAL A 101 6.63 2.41 -2.79
N ILE A 102 7.83 2.01 -2.42
CA ILE A 102 8.17 0.61 -2.18
C ILE A 102 8.33 0.39 -0.68
N LEU A 103 7.60 -0.58 -0.16
CA LEU A 103 7.78 -1.12 1.18
C LEU A 103 8.44 -2.47 1.07
N LEU A 104 9.52 -2.65 1.84
CA LEU A 104 10.26 -3.91 1.90
C LEU A 104 9.77 -4.74 3.08
N ALA A 105 9.39 -5.97 2.81
CA ALA A 105 8.99 -6.94 3.81
C ALA A 105 10.03 -8.04 3.90
N LYS A 106 10.63 -8.20 5.09
CA LYS A 106 11.56 -9.29 5.38
C LYS A 106 10.83 -10.38 6.14
N CYS A 107 11.02 -11.62 5.72
CA CYS A 107 10.56 -12.78 6.47
C CYS A 107 11.77 -13.59 6.95
N GLU A 108 11.89 -13.74 8.26
CA GLU A 108 12.99 -14.42 8.97
C GLU A 108 12.49 -15.48 9.95
#